data_AF-A0A377J1X1-F1
#
_entry.id   AF-A0A377J1X1-F1
#
_cell.length_a   1.000
_cell.length_b   1.000
_cell.length_c   1.000
_cell.angle_alpha   90.00
_cell.angle_beta   90.00
_cell.angle_gamma   90.00
#
_symmetry.space_group_name_H-M   'P 1'
#
loop_
_entity.id
_entity.type
_entity.pdbx_description
1 polymer ?
#
loop_
_entity_poly.entity_id
_entity_poly.type
_entity_poly.pdbx_seq_one_letter_code
_entity_poly.pdbx_strand_id
1 'polypeptide(L)'
;MESQELARFTEPIEVRFSNDGKSLTLLQGFYYYRKGSSADDQSAIKVPRGFHTDGFSNFGADFVLPRFGKGLKCAVLHDYLCVEFHAGRVSRVFADKVFLEAMIETRAFSRIKAYMIYASVRIYAICKGYK
;
A
#
# COMPACT_ATOMS: atom_id res chain seq x y z
N MET A 1 2.43 -28.31 -12.23
CA MET A 1 3.20 -27.13 -12.64
C MET A 1 2.45 -25.93 -12.08
N GLU A 2 2.64 -25.68 -10.78
CA GLU A 2 1.92 -24.64 -10.03
C GLU A 2 2.24 -23.28 -10.65
N SER A 3 1.22 -22.67 -11.24
CA SER A 3 1.25 -21.29 -11.66
C SER A 3 1.47 -20.45 -10.41
N GLN A 4 2.71 -20.02 -10.17
CA GLN A 4 3.02 -19.04 -9.13
C GLN A 4 2.28 -17.75 -9.49
N GLU A 5 1.06 -17.60 -8.97
CA GLU A 5 0.26 -16.41 -9.19
C GLU A 5 0.99 -15.22 -8.55
N LEU A 6 1.41 -14.29 -9.41
CA LEU A 6 1.97 -13.02 -9.00
C LEU A 6 0.99 -12.29 -8.09
N ALA A 7 1.51 -11.64 -7.05
CA ALA A 7 0.73 -10.75 -6.22
C ALA A 7 0.12 -9.65 -7.11
N ARG A 8 -1.21 -9.53 -7.08
CA ARG A 8 -1.94 -8.68 -8.03
C ARG A 8 -3.05 -7.92 -7.33
N PHE A 9 -3.29 -6.72 -7.83
CA PHE A 9 -4.51 -5.97 -7.57
C PHE A 9 -5.57 -6.39 -8.58
N THR A 10 -6.77 -6.69 -8.11
CA THR A 10 -7.87 -7.20 -8.95
C THR A 10 -8.54 -6.11 -9.79
N GLU A 11 -8.95 -4.99 -9.17
CA GLU A 11 -9.74 -3.95 -9.82
C GLU A 11 -8.91 -2.71 -10.21
N PRO A 12 -9.33 -1.92 -11.22
CA PRO A 12 -8.80 -0.58 -11.44
C PRO A 12 -9.01 0.30 -10.21
N ILE A 13 -8.15 1.31 -10.02
CA ILE A 13 -8.30 2.24 -8.89
C ILE A 13 -9.24 3.38 -9.31
N GLU A 14 -10.42 3.42 -8.70
CA GLU A 14 -11.35 4.55 -8.81
C GLU A 14 -11.28 5.39 -7.54
N VAL A 15 -10.84 6.64 -7.68
CA VAL A 15 -10.68 7.57 -6.55
C VAL A 15 -11.34 8.90 -6.85
N ARG A 16 -11.91 9.51 -5.81
CA ARG A 16 -12.38 10.89 -5.82
C ARG A 16 -11.38 11.75 -5.06
N PHE A 17 -10.89 12.78 -5.73
CA PHE A 17 -10.06 13.80 -5.10
C PHE A 17 -10.92 14.69 -4.21
N SER A 18 -10.44 15.00 -3.02
CA SER A 18 -11.01 16.07 -2.21
C SER A 18 -10.71 17.44 -2.84
N ASN A 19 -11.56 18.41 -2.57
CA ASN A 19 -11.40 19.80 -3.05
C ASN A 19 -10.10 20.46 -2.55
N ASP A 20 -9.47 19.90 -1.52
CA ASP A 20 -8.16 20.31 -1.01
C ASP A 20 -6.98 19.88 -1.91
N GLY A 21 -7.20 18.98 -2.87
CA GLY A 21 -6.18 18.41 -3.75
C GLY A 21 -5.12 17.56 -3.02
N LYS A 22 -5.32 17.24 -1.74
CA LYS A 22 -4.35 16.55 -0.89
C LYS A 22 -4.80 15.14 -0.54
N SER A 23 -6.10 14.93 -0.39
CA SER A 23 -6.67 13.65 0.04
C SER A 23 -7.50 12.99 -1.07
N LEU A 24 -7.58 11.66 -0.98
CA LEU A 24 -8.27 10.79 -1.92
C LEU A 24 -9.28 9.93 -1.16
N THR A 25 -10.42 9.68 -1.78
CA THR A 25 -11.40 8.72 -1.29
C THR A 25 -11.60 7.63 -2.32
N LEU A 26 -11.41 6.37 -1.93
CA LEU A 26 -11.68 5.22 -2.79
C LEU A 26 -13.17 5.11 -3.11
N LEU A 27 -13.53 5.20 -4.38
CA LEU A 27 -14.90 4.96 -4.86
C LEU A 27 -15.17 3.46 -5.03
N GLN A 28 -14.14 2.69 -5.33
CA GLN A 28 -14.16 1.24 -5.42
C GLN A 28 -13.09 0.66 -4.50
N GLY A 29 -13.47 -0.35 -3.71
CA GLY A 29 -12.51 -1.13 -2.92
C GLY A 29 -11.76 -2.10 -3.82
N PHE A 30 -10.61 -2.58 -3.36
CA PHE A 30 -9.83 -3.57 -4.10
C PHE A 30 -9.25 -4.62 -3.14
N TYR A 31 -8.86 -5.75 -3.73
CA TYR A 31 -8.16 -6.81 -3.01
C TYR A 31 -6.69 -6.83 -3.40
N TYR A 32 -5.84 -7.09 -2.41
CA TYR A 32 -4.42 -7.38 -2.61
C TYR A 32 -4.14 -8.82 -2.19
N TYR A 33 -3.78 -9.64 -3.19
CA TYR A 33 -3.37 -11.02 -3.00
C TYR A 33 -1.86 -11.08 -2.89
N ARG A 34 -1.33 -11.71 -1.84
CA ARG A 34 0.11 -11.88 -1.63
C ARG A 34 0.62 -13.06 -2.46
N LYS A 35 1.91 -13.06 -2.75
CA LYS A 35 2.55 -14.14 -3.51
C LYS A 35 2.50 -15.44 -2.70
N GLY A 36 1.95 -16.49 -3.31
CA GLY A 36 1.78 -17.80 -2.67
C GLY A 36 0.45 -17.98 -1.93
N SER A 37 -0.41 -16.96 -1.93
CA SER A 37 -1.80 -17.07 -1.46
C SER A 37 -2.70 -17.33 -2.67
N SER A 38 -3.40 -18.45 -2.69
CA SER A 38 -4.41 -18.74 -3.72
C SER A 38 -5.57 -17.75 -3.62
N ALA A 39 -6.32 -17.52 -4.72
CA ALA A 39 -7.51 -16.67 -4.71
C ALA A 39 -8.60 -17.12 -3.70
N ASP A 40 -8.51 -18.35 -3.20
CA ASP A 40 -9.38 -18.97 -2.21
C ASP A 40 -8.88 -18.84 -0.76
N ASP A 41 -7.72 -18.20 -0.58
CA ASP A 41 -7.05 -18.07 0.71
C ASP A 41 -7.59 -16.83 1.46
N GLN A 42 -8.05 -17.02 2.70
CA GLN A 42 -8.56 -15.94 3.58
C GLN A 42 -7.52 -14.86 3.92
N SER A 43 -6.31 -14.96 3.37
CA SER A 43 -5.17 -14.07 3.58
C SER A 43 -5.16 -12.84 2.66
N ALA A 44 -6.15 -12.69 1.77
CA ALA A 44 -6.28 -11.51 0.92
C ALA A 44 -6.58 -10.25 1.73
N ILE A 45 -5.82 -9.18 1.50
CA ILE A 45 -6.03 -7.91 2.18
C ILE A 45 -7.06 -7.11 1.40
N LYS A 46 -8.24 -6.93 1.98
CA LYS A 46 -9.34 -6.15 1.41
C LYS A 46 -9.24 -4.71 1.86
N VAL A 47 -9.09 -3.79 0.92
CA VAL A 47 -9.24 -2.35 1.17
C VAL A 47 -10.69 -1.97 0.84
N PRO A 48 -11.49 -1.48 1.81
CA PRO A 48 -12.90 -1.21 1.60
C PRO A 48 -13.12 0.03 0.72
N ARG A 49 -14.26 0.04 0.02
CA ARG A 49 -14.80 1.24 -0.62
C ARG A 49 -15.02 2.33 0.45
N GLY A 50 -14.73 3.58 0.08
CA GLY A 50 -14.89 4.74 0.95
C GLY A 50 -13.67 4.99 1.85
N PHE A 51 -12.61 4.18 1.75
CA PHE A 51 -11.39 4.41 2.49
C PHE A 51 -10.75 5.75 2.08
N HIS A 52 -10.41 6.56 3.08
CA HIS A 52 -9.81 7.87 2.94
C HIS A 52 -8.30 7.75 3.13
N THR A 53 -7.53 8.32 2.19
CA THR A 53 -6.08 8.15 2.10
C THR A 53 -5.45 9.41 1.54
N ASP A 54 -4.31 9.79 2.09
CA ASP A 54 -3.49 10.89 1.56
C ASP A 54 -2.51 10.40 0.48
N GLY A 55 -2.51 9.08 0.21
CA GLY A 55 -1.62 8.41 -0.71
C GLY A 55 -0.17 8.55 -0.28
N PHE A 56 0.71 8.84 -1.24
CA PHE A 56 2.10 9.10 -0.90
C PHE A 56 2.26 10.47 -0.24
N SER A 57 2.46 10.45 1.08
CA SER A 57 2.93 11.59 1.85
C SER A 57 4.42 11.86 1.55
N ASN A 58 4.71 12.49 0.41
CA ASN A 58 6.08 12.72 -0.05
C ASN A 58 6.79 13.90 0.58
N PHE A 59 6.20 14.58 1.58
CA PHE A 59 6.77 15.79 2.18
C PHE A 59 7.27 16.83 1.13
N GLY A 60 6.59 16.93 -0.03
CA GLY A 60 6.96 17.83 -1.12
C GLY A 60 7.98 17.28 -2.14
N ALA A 61 8.42 16.03 -2.02
CA ALA A 61 9.36 15.37 -2.94
C ALA A 61 8.67 14.68 -4.13
N ASP A 62 7.73 15.38 -4.78
CA ASP A 62 6.94 14.83 -5.90
C ASP A 62 7.80 14.43 -7.11
N PHE A 63 9.02 15.00 -7.22
CA PHE A 63 10.00 14.65 -8.24
C PHE A 63 10.60 13.25 -8.06
N VAL A 64 10.75 12.79 -6.82
CA VAL A 64 11.37 11.49 -6.50
C VAL A 64 10.32 10.39 -6.49
N LEU A 65 9.12 10.71 -6.01
CA LEU A 65 8.01 9.79 -5.94
C LEU A 65 6.77 10.53 -6.43
N PRO A 66 6.20 10.18 -7.60
CA PRO A 66 4.98 10.84 -8.04
C PRO A 66 3.84 10.47 -7.08
N ARG A 67 3.06 11.46 -6.63
CA ARG A 67 1.89 11.25 -5.77
C ARG A 67 0.84 10.36 -6.42
N PHE A 68 0.71 10.46 -7.75
CA PHE A 68 -0.21 9.69 -8.56
C PHE A 68 0.57 8.91 -9.61
N GLY A 69 0.43 7.59 -9.61
CA GLY A 69 1.18 6.71 -10.52
C GLY A 69 1.02 5.25 -10.17
N LYS A 70 1.91 4.40 -10.72
CA LYS A 70 1.86 2.93 -10.53
C LYS A 70 1.91 2.50 -9.06
N GLY A 71 2.53 3.30 -8.20
CA GLY A 71 2.61 3.04 -6.76
C GLY A 71 1.38 3.43 -5.95
N LEU A 72 0.40 4.15 -6.50
CA LEU A 72 -0.71 4.70 -5.71
C LEU A 72 -1.48 3.62 -4.96
N LYS A 73 -1.80 2.49 -5.62
CA LYS A 73 -2.46 1.34 -4.97
C LYS A 73 -1.64 0.78 -3.80
N CYS A 74 -0.31 0.79 -3.90
CA CYS A 74 0.57 0.34 -2.82
C CYS A 74 0.50 1.30 -1.62
N ALA A 75 0.49 2.61 -1.87
CA ALA A 75 0.35 3.61 -0.80
C ALA A 75 -1.00 3.49 -0.09
N VAL A 76 -2.08 3.35 -0.85
CA VAL A 76 -3.43 3.17 -0.29
C VAL A 76 -3.52 1.89 0.56
N LEU A 77 -2.91 0.80 0.11
CA LEU A 77 -2.80 -0.44 0.86
C LEU A 77 -2.02 -0.24 2.18
N HIS A 78 -0.90 0.50 2.14
CA HIS A 78 -0.10 0.79 3.32
C HIS A 78 -0.85 1.67 4.33
N ASP A 79 -1.52 2.73 3.86
CA ASP A 79 -2.35 3.59 4.70
C ASP A 79 -3.46 2.79 5.40
N TYR A 80 -4.13 1.90 4.67
CA TYR A 80 -5.13 1.01 5.23
C TYR A 80 -4.56 0.10 6.32
N LEU A 81 -3.42 -0.55 6.06
CA LEU A 81 -2.74 -1.39 7.05
C LEU A 81 -2.25 -0.58 8.26
N CYS A 82 -1.90 0.68 8.07
CA CYS A 82 -1.58 1.59 9.17
C CYS A 82 -2.82 1.85 10.04
N VAL A 83 -4.00 2.06 9.45
CA VAL A 83 -5.25 2.20 10.20
C VAL A 83 -5.58 0.93 10.97
N GLU A 84 -5.45 -0.24 10.33
CA GLU A 84 -5.67 -1.53 10.98
C GLU A 84 -4.66 -1.81 12.12
N PHE A 85 -3.42 -1.29 12.01
CA PHE A 85 -2.43 -1.34 13.10
C PHE A 85 -2.88 -0.51 14.30
N HIS A 86 -3.38 0.71 14.09
CA HIS A 86 -3.91 1.53 15.19
C HIS A 86 -5.17 0.90 15.82
N ALA A 87 -5.93 0.13 15.04
CA ALA A 87 -7.03 -0.70 15.55
C ALA A 87 -6.59 -2.00 16.24
N GLY A 88 -5.28 -2.29 16.30
CA GLY A 88 -4.72 -3.47 16.96
C GLY A 88 -4.88 -4.79 16.19
N ARG A 89 -5.27 -4.75 14.91
CA ARG A 89 -5.55 -5.94 14.10
C ARG A 89 -4.33 -6.50 13.37
N VAL A 90 -3.37 -5.64 13.03
CA VAL A 90 -2.12 -6.02 12.35
C VAL A 90 -0.92 -5.35 13.02
N SER A 91 0.27 -5.92 12.87
CA SER A 91 1.50 -5.29 13.36
C SER A 91 2.06 -4.28 12.37
N ARG A 92 2.80 -3.28 12.86
CA ARG A 92 3.41 -2.27 11.99
C ARG A 92 4.44 -2.90 11.04
N VAL A 93 5.21 -3.86 11.55
CA VAL A 93 6.17 -4.64 10.73
C VAL A 93 5.46 -5.37 9.59
N PHE A 94 4.28 -5.94 9.85
CA PHE A 94 3.49 -6.59 8.81
C PHE A 94 3.06 -5.59 7.75
N ALA A 95 2.53 -4.42 8.15
CA ALA A 95 2.13 -3.37 7.22
C ALA A 95 3.28 -2.93 6.30
N ASP A 96 4.46 -2.65 6.86
CA ASP A 96 5.62 -2.20 6.08
C ASP A 96 6.16 -3.30 5.14
N LYS A 97 6.12 -4.57 5.55
CA LYS A 97 6.55 -5.71 4.71
C LYS A 97 5.60 -5.92 3.53
N VAL A 98 4.31 -5.94 3.78
CA VAL A 98 3.29 -6.07 2.73
C VAL A 98 3.41 -4.94 1.72
N PHE A 99 3.71 -3.73 2.19
CA PHE A 99 3.93 -2.59 1.30
C PHE A 99 5.16 -2.78 0.39
N LEU A 100 6.28 -3.27 0.92
CA LEU A 100 7.47 -3.60 0.12
C LEU A 100 7.18 -4.70 -0.91
N GLU A 101 6.50 -5.78 -0.48
CA GLU A 101 6.05 -6.86 -1.36
C GLU A 101 5.19 -6.32 -2.50
N ALA A 102 4.20 -5.49 -2.18
CA ALA A 102 3.32 -4.87 -3.17
C ALA A 102 4.09 -4.02 -4.18
N MET A 103 5.03 -3.18 -3.71
CA MET A 103 5.86 -2.35 -4.60
C MET A 103 6.73 -3.16 -5.56
N ILE A 104 7.32 -4.27 -5.09
CA ILE A 104 8.20 -5.13 -5.89
C ILE A 104 7.39 -5.96 -6.90
N GLU A 105 6.33 -6.62 -6.43
CA GLU A 105 5.56 -7.56 -7.25
C GLU A 105 4.76 -6.85 -8.34
N THR A 106 4.19 -5.67 -8.02
CA THR A 106 3.48 -4.87 -9.02
C THR A 106 4.42 -4.07 -9.93
N ARG A 107 5.74 -4.18 -9.71
CA ARG A 107 6.78 -3.39 -10.39
C ARG A 107 6.45 -1.89 -10.40
N ALA A 108 5.83 -1.41 -9.33
CA ALA A 108 5.50 -0.01 -9.15
C ALA A 108 6.77 0.86 -9.13
N PHE A 109 7.85 0.34 -8.55
CA PHE A 109 9.16 0.97 -8.49
C PHE A 109 10.28 -0.02 -8.80
N SER A 110 11.48 0.51 -9.10
CA SER A 110 12.69 -0.33 -9.12
C SER A 110 12.96 -0.89 -7.73
N ARG A 111 13.60 -2.08 -7.66
CA ARG A 111 13.89 -2.74 -6.38
C ARG A 111 14.60 -1.79 -5.40
N ILE A 112 15.61 -1.08 -5.87
CA ILE A 112 16.37 -0.11 -5.06
C ILE A 112 15.44 0.95 -4.46
N LYS A 113 14.58 1.58 -5.29
CA LYS A 113 13.64 2.60 -4.82
C LYS A 113 12.62 2.03 -3.84
N ALA A 114 12.09 0.83 -4.08
CA ALA A 114 11.17 0.16 -3.17
C ALA A 114 11.80 -0.10 -1.79
N TYR A 115 13.06 -0.58 -1.75
CA TYR A 115 13.80 -0.76 -0.50
C TYR A 115 14.10 0.57 0.21
N MET A 116 14.41 1.64 -0.52
CA MET A 116 14.60 2.97 0.06
C MET A 116 13.31 3.47 0.73
N ILE A 117 12.17 3.38 0.05
CA ILE A 117 10.86 3.79 0.60
C ILE A 117 10.54 2.94 1.84
N TYR A 118 10.77 1.62 1.77
CA TYR A 118 10.61 0.72 2.91
C TYR A 118 11.47 1.15 4.10
N ALA A 119 12.75 1.46 3.88
CA ALA A 119 13.64 1.94 4.94
C ALA A 119 13.11 3.25 5.55
N SER A 120 12.62 4.19 4.74
CA SER A 120 12.02 5.45 5.21
C SER A 120 10.81 5.22 6.12
N VAL A 121 9.86 4.36 5.73
CA VAL A 121 8.68 4.06 6.56
C VAL A 121 9.04 3.29 7.84
N ARG A 122 10.06 2.43 7.79
CA ARG A 122 10.59 1.73 8.98
C ARG A 122 11.25 2.69 9.96
N ILE A 123 12.09 3.61 9.47
CA ILE A 123 12.70 4.65 10.31
C ILE A 123 11.62 5.50 10.95
N TYR A 124 10.62 5.93 10.18
CA TYR A 124 9.48 6.68 10.71
C TYR A 124 8.73 5.92 11.81
N ALA A 125 8.43 4.63 11.60
CA ALA A 125 7.78 3.79 12.60
C ALA A 125 8.60 3.69 13.89
N ILE A 126 9.92 3.50 13.79
CA ILE A 126 10.83 3.46 14.94
C ILE A 126 10.86 4.80 15.67
N CYS A 127 10.96 5.93 14.94
CA CYS A 127 10.92 7.27 15.53
C CYS A 127 9.61 7.56 16.27
N LYS A 128 8.50 6.97 15.83
CA LYS A 128 7.19 7.06 16.50
C LYS A 128 6.98 6.03 17.61
N GLY A 129 7.93 5.11 17.81
CA GLY A 129 7.82 4.03 18.81
C GLY A 129 6.88 2.89 18.43
N TYR A 130 6.48 2.81 17.15
CA TYR A 130 5.64 1.72 16.65
C TYR A 130 6.49 0.46 16.48
N LYS A 131 6.21 -0.56 17.31
CA LYS A 131 6.88 -1.86 17.26
C LYS A 131 6.23 -2.80 16.24
#